data_AF-A0A6F9A160-F1
#
_entry.id   AF-A0A6F9A160-F1
#
_cell.length_a   1.000
_cell.length_b   1.000
_cell.length_c   1.000
_cell.angle_alpha   90.00
_cell.angle_beta   90.00
_cell.angle_gamma   90.00
#
_symmetry.space_group_name_H-M   'P 1'
#
loop_
_entity.id
_entity.type
_entity.pdbx_description
1 polymer ?
#
loop_
_entity_poly.entity_id
_entity_poly.type
_entity_poly.pdbx_seq_one_letter_code
_entity_poly.pdbx_strand_id
1 'polypeptide(L)'
;VVGEYGMAHFRNKGQSKGKDYCIFFNSQWARLPLDLNKASHLQIYDLTPSALCSSSDVPVGGFPNRIPMVMRGNCTFYEKVRLAQLNGAKGLLIISKDRLTPPAGNKTQYEEIDIPVALLSYTDMLDISKTFGQSREVAMYAPSEPFLDYNMVIIFLMAVGTTPPAGNKTQYEEIDIPVALLSYTDMLDISKTFGQSREVAMYAPSEPFLDYNMVIIFLMAVGTVAIGGYWAGSKDIKKRYMKHKRDDSAEKEDEETVDVTPIMISMFVVMCCSMLVLLYFFYDHLVYIIIGIFCLASSVGLYSCLWPFVRRLPFGKCRWAWVLQDALGISFCLYMLKTIRLPTFK
;
A
#
# COMPACT_ATOMS: atom_id res chain seq x y z
N VAL A 1 21.28 5.73 0.70
CA VAL A 1 21.01 6.28 2.04
C VAL A 1 19.51 6.35 2.16
N VAL A 2 18.90 5.58 3.07
CA VAL A 2 17.45 5.52 3.21
C VAL A 2 17.07 6.57 4.25
N GLY A 3 16.31 7.58 3.84
CA GLY A 3 15.65 8.50 4.75
C GLY A 3 14.21 8.05 4.95
N GLU A 4 13.69 8.24 6.15
CA GLU A 4 12.33 7.90 6.54
C GLU A 4 11.58 9.17 6.97
N TYR A 5 10.25 9.15 6.80
CA TYR A 5 9.38 10.20 7.29
C TYR A 5 8.95 9.91 8.73
N GLY A 6 8.88 10.96 9.53
CA GLY A 6 8.38 10.92 10.90
C GLY A 6 7.51 12.12 11.21
N MET A 7 7.06 12.20 12.45
CA MET A 7 6.23 13.29 12.95
C MET A 7 6.90 13.97 14.14
N ALA A 8 6.84 15.30 14.16
CA ALA A 8 7.21 16.12 15.30
C ALA A 8 5.96 16.78 15.86
N HIS A 9 5.58 16.38 17.08
CA HIS A 9 4.43 16.93 17.80
C HIS A 9 4.87 18.13 18.64
N PHE A 10 4.36 19.31 18.32
CA PHE A 10 4.64 20.55 19.04
C PHE A 10 3.47 20.92 19.95
N ARG A 11 3.77 21.32 21.18
CA ARG A 11 2.78 21.84 22.14
C ARG A 11 3.38 22.94 23.01
N ASN A 12 2.54 23.81 23.57
CA ASN A 12 2.99 24.73 24.61
C ASN A 12 3.09 24.00 25.96
N LYS A 13 4.07 24.39 26.78
CA LYS A 13 4.24 23.84 28.13
C LYS A 13 2.96 24.01 28.95
N GLY A 14 2.40 22.89 29.42
CA GLY A 14 1.16 22.86 30.20
C GLY A 14 -0.15 22.79 29.39
N GLN A 15 -0.08 22.77 28.05
CA GLN A 15 -1.25 22.54 27.19
C GLN A 15 -1.25 21.12 26.64
N SER A 16 -2.43 20.47 26.63
CA SER A 16 -2.62 19.13 26.06
C SER A 16 -2.85 19.15 24.54
N LYS A 17 -3.29 20.28 23.99
CA LYS A 17 -3.44 20.46 22.54
C LYS A 17 -2.08 20.80 21.92
N GLY A 18 -1.68 19.99 20.96
CA GLY A 18 -0.52 20.22 20.10
C GLY A 18 -0.86 20.04 18.64
N LYS A 19 0.15 20.21 17.77
CA LYS A 19 0.04 20.04 16.32
C LYS A 19 1.23 19.24 15.81
N ASP A 20 0.96 18.32 14.89
CA ASP A 20 1.96 17.47 14.26
C ASP A 20 2.49 18.11 12.99
N TYR A 21 3.81 17.99 12.79
CA TYR A 21 4.51 18.44 11.59
C TYR A 21 5.33 17.29 11.03
N CYS A 22 5.40 17.22 9.71
CA CYS A 22 6.19 16.21 9.02
C CYS A 22 7.68 16.50 9.17
N ILE A 23 8.45 15.48 9.52
CA ILE A 23 9.90 15.56 9.61
C ILE A 23 10.53 14.46 8.77
N PHE A 24 11.73 14.71 8.27
CA PHE A 24 12.50 13.73 7.51
C PHE A 24 13.77 13.38 8.26
N PHE A 25 13.93 12.11 8.63
CA PHE A 25 15.03 11.67 9.49
C PHE A 25 15.71 10.43 8.90
N ASN A 26 16.84 10.06 9.50
CA ASN A 26 17.55 8.84 9.13
C ASN A 26 17.53 7.87 10.32
N SER A 27 16.79 6.78 10.20
CA SER A 27 16.63 5.75 11.24
C SER A 27 17.95 5.05 11.62
N GLN A 28 18.97 5.14 10.77
CA GLN A 28 20.31 4.62 11.05
C GLN A 28 21.11 5.51 12.01
N TRP A 29 20.79 6.80 12.12
CA TRP A 29 21.50 7.73 13.02
C TRP A 29 20.92 7.63 14.43
N ALA A 30 19.59 7.63 14.53
CA ALA A 30 18.90 7.36 15.78
C ALA A 30 17.46 6.95 15.50
N ARG A 31 16.98 5.95 16.25
CA ARG A 31 15.62 5.45 16.13
C ARG A 31 14.67 6.34 16.93
N LEU A 32 13.60 6.76 16.28
CA LEU A 32 12.49 7.44 16.95
C LEU A 32 11.52 6.41 17.54
N PRO A 33 10.85 6.73 18.65
CA PRO A 33 9.78 5.89 19.19
C PRO A 33 8.59 5.86 18.21
N LEU A 34 7.83 4.76 18.25
CA LEU A 34 6.65 4.57 17.39
C LEU A 34 5.45 5.41 17.85
N ASP A 35 5.32 5.62 19.16
CA ASP A 35 4.16 6.25 19.79
C ASP A 35 4.55 7.59 20.42
N LEU A 36 3.64 8.57 20.30
CA LEU A 36 3.78 9.87 20.97
C LEU A 36 3.90 9.74 22.49
N ASN A 37 3.19 8.79 23.12
CA ASN A 37 3.21 8.59 24.58
C ASN A 37 4.56 8.12 25.12
N LYS A 38 5.40 7.51 24.25
CA LYS A 38 6.75 7.06 24.60
C LYS A 38 7.80 8.09 24.24
N ALA A 39 7.44 9.11 23.47
CA ALA A 39 8.35 10.16 23.05
C ALA A 39 8.60 11.16 24.19
N SER A 40 9.86 11.52 24.38
CA SER A 40 10.25 12.52 25.37
C SER A 40 9.90 13.92 24.87
N HIS A 41 9.03 14.62 25.61
CA HIS A 41 8.75 16.03 25.35
C HIS A 41 9.90 16.89 25.88
N LEU A 42 10.58 17.58 24.97
CA LEU A 42 11.75 18.40 25.29
C LEU A 42 11.52 19.84 24.84
N GLN A 43 12.07 20.78 25.59
CA GLN A 43 11.99 22.20 25.22
C GLN A 43 12.83 22.49 23.98
N ILE A 44 12.30 23.34 23.11
CA ILE A 44 12.99 23.78 21.91
C ILE A 44 13.81 25.01 22.20
N TYR A 45 15.03 25.04 21.67
CA TYR A 45 15.84 26.24 21.64
C TYR A 45 15.88 26.79 20.22
N ASP A 46 15.30 27.97 20.01
CA ASP A 46 15.25 28.58 18.69
C ASP A 46 16.60 29.23 18.35
N LEU A 47 17.35 28.57 17.47
CA LEU A 47 18.61 29.07 16.92
C LEU A 47 18.50 29.21 15.39
N THR A 48 17.29 29.48 14.88
CA THR A 48 17.02 29.68 13.45
C THR A 48 17.85 30.79 12.77
N PRO A 49 18.38 31.83 13.45
CA PRO A 49 19.28 32.78 12.80
C PRO A 49 20.67 32.20 12.48
N SER A 50 21.07 31.11 13.14
CA SER A 50 22.38 30.49 12.97
C SER A 50 22.29 29.12 12.28
N ALA A 51 23.40 28.73 11.68
CA ALA A 51 23.58 27.41 11.09
C ALA A 51 24.27 26.41 12.04
N LEU A 52 24.71 26.80 13.24
CA LEU A 52 25.42 25.91 14.17
C LEU A 52 26.59 25.17 13.50
N CYS A 53 27.46 25.92 12.82
CA CYS A 53 28.65 25.37 12.16
C CYS A 53 29.93 25.64 12.96
N SER A 54 29.88 26.55 13.93
CA SER A 54 31.04 26.97 14.73
C SER A 54 30.72 26.91 16.22
N SER A 55 31.74 26.71 17.06
CA SER A 55 31.56 26.73 18.53
C SER A 55 31.07 28.07 19.07
N SER A 56 31.28 29.17 18.33
CA SER A 56 30.72 30.50 18.65
C SER A 56 29.21 30.60 18.48
N ASP A 57 28.59 29.72 17.70
CA ASP A 57 27.14 29.66 17.52
C ASP A 57 26.41 29.05 18.73
N VAL A 58 27.14 28.39 19.62
CA VAL A 58 26.58 27.70 20.78
C VAL A 58 26.32 28.72 21.90
N PRO A 59 25.13 28.76 22.50
CA PRO A 59 24.83 29.65 23.61
C PRO A 59 25.67 29.29 24.85
N VAL A 60 25.94 30.28 25.70
CA VAL A 60 26.67 30.08 26.95
C VAL A 60 25.87 29.15 27.86
N GLY A 61 26.40 27.95 28.12
CA GLY A 61 25.72 26.88 28.86
C GLY A 61 25.14 25.75 28.00
N GLY A 62 25.28 25.79 26.68
CA GLY A 62 24.91 24.71 25.76
C GLY A 62 23.40 24.46 25.65
N PHE A 63 23.02 23.21 25.37
CA PHE A 63 21.63 22.79 25.12
C PHE A 63 21.11 21.73 26.12
N PRO A 64 21.29 21.89 27.45
CA PRO A 64 20.97 20.84 28.41
C PRO A 64 19.46 20.51 28.39
N ASN A 65 19.13 19.25 28.09
CA ASN A 65 17.75 18.75 27.97
C ASN A 65 16.87 19.56 26.99
N ARG A 66 17.48 20.11 25.94
CA ARG A 66 16.79 20.87 24.90
C ARG A 66 17.08 20.32 23.51
N ILE A 67 16.21 20.66 22.58
CA ILE A 67 16.35 20.38 21.16
C ILE A 67 16.57 21.71 20.43
N PRO A 68 17.79 22.04 19.99
CA PRO A 68 18.01 23.21 19.14
C PRO A 68 17.37 23.05 17.76
N MET A 69 16.78 24.14 17.29
CA MET A 69 16.30 24.31 15.91
C MET A 69 17.29 25.20 15.17
N VAL A 70 17.92 24.71 14.11
CA VAL A 70 19.00 25.39 13.39
C VAL A 70 18.75 25.43 11.89
N MET A 71 19.16 26.49 11.21
CA MET A 71 19.04 26.50 9.76
C MET A 71 20.06 25.57 9.08
N ARG A 72 19.66 25.02 7.95
CA ARG A 72 20.60 24.43 7.00
C ARG A 72 21.62 25.50 6.59
N GLY A 73 22.90 25.12 6.59
CA GLY A 73 24.01 26.01 6.23
C GLY A 73 25.04 25.27 5.41
N ASN A 74 26.25 25.83 5.31
CA ASN A 74 27.30 25.31 4.44
C ASN A 74 28.17 24.21 5.08
N CYS A 75 27.91 23.84 6.33
CA CYS A 75 28.56 22.72 7.00
C CYS A 75 27.75 21.43 6.86
N THR A 76 28.41 20.29 7.06
CA THR A 76 27.79 18.97 6.94
C THR A 76 26.77 18.71 8.06
N PHE A 77 25.84 17.78 7.81
CA PHE A 77 24.88 17.34 8.83
C PHE A 77 25.58 16.76 10.06
N TYR A 78 26.64 15.98 9.84
CA TYR A 78 27.43 15.36 10.92
C TYR A 78 28.10 16.39 11.83
N GLU A 79 28.71 17.44 11.28
CA GLU A 79 29.37 18.48 12.08
C GLU A 79 28.41 19.20 13.03
N LYS A 80 27.21 19.55 12.54
CA LYS A 80 26.16 20.20 13.36
C LYS A 80 25.74 19.32 14.53
N VAL A 81 25.56 18.03 14.24
CA VAL A 81 25.07 17.04 15.21
C VAL A 81 26.10 16.77 16.27
N ARG A 82 27.37 16.58 15.86
CA ARG A 82 28.49 16.45 16.78
C ARG A 82 28.59 17.66 17.70
N LEU A 83 28.49 18.87 17.16
CA LEU A 83 28.55 20.09 17.97
C LEU A 83 27.37 20.21 18.93
N ALA A 84 26.15 19.88 18.50
CA ALA A 84 24.97 19.88 19.35
C ALA A 84 25.07 18.84 20.48
N GLN A 85 25.49 17.61 20.16
CA GLN A 85 25.64 16.49 21.09
C GLN A 85 26.71 16.78 22.15
N LEU A 86 27.88 17.31 21.75
CA LEU A 86 28.95 17.71 22.67
C LEU A 86 28.51 18.79 23.66
N ASN A 87 27.54 19.62 23.26
CA ASN A 87 26.97 20.68 24.09
C ASN A 87 25.68 20.25 24.81
N GLY A 88 25.41 18.95 24.92
CA GLY A 88 24.36 18.39 25.77
C GLY A 88 22.95 18.38 25.18
N ALA A 89 22.81 18.60 23.86
CA ALA A 89 21.52 18.49 23.18
C ALA A 89 20.98 17.05 23.24
N LYS A 90 19.64 16.90 23.23
CA LYS A 90 18.97 15.60 23.21
C LYS A 90 18.36 15.22 21.85
N GLY A 91 18.49 16.11 20.88
CA GLY A 91 18.03 15.96 19.51
C GLY A 91 18.40 17.22 18.71
N LEU A 92 18.33 17.16 17.39
CA LEU A 92 18.60 18.30 16.52
C LEU A 92 17.54 18.41 15.42
N LEU A 93 16.93 19.59 15.29
CA LEU A 93 16.00 19.92 14.21
C LEU A 93 16.68 20.87 13.22
N ILE A 94 16.81 20.44 11.97
CA ILE A 94 17.46 21.21 10.91
C ILE A 94 16.41 21.74 9.96
N ILE A 95 16.29 23.06 9.88
CA ILE A 95 15.33 23.71 8.99
C ILE A 95 15.92 23.82 7.58
N SER A 96 15.23 23.24 6.60
CA SER A 96 15.58 23.35 5.19
C SER A 96 14.63 24.30 4.46
N LYS A 97 15.17 25.24 3.67
CA LYS A 97 14.37 26.02 2.69
C LYS A 97 14.14 25.25 1.39
N ASP A 98 15.05 24.33 1.09
CA ASP A 98 15.00 23.45 -0.09
C ASP A 98 14.39 22.10 0.28
N ARG A 99 14.30 21.19 -0.71
CA ARG A 99 13.82 19.81 -0.50
C ARG A 99 14.52 19.13 0.67
N LEU A 100 13.72 18.45 1.50
CA LEU A 100 14.20 17.65 2.62
C LEU A 100 15.04 16.51 2.04
N THR A 101 16.35 16.60 2.23
CA THR A 101 17.31 15.59 1.77
C THR A 101 17.78 14.81 2.99
N PRO A 102 17.86 13.47 2.90
CA PRO A 102 18.20 12.67 4.06
C PRO A 102 19.60 13.04 4.51
N PRO A 103 19.84 13.20 5.83
CA PRO A 103 21.17 13.47 6.32
C PRO A 103 22.03 12.25 5.96
N ALA A 104 23.01 12.50 5.09
CA ALA A 104 23.94 11.52 4.57
C ALA A 104 25.32 11.72 5.20
N GLY A 105 25.96 10.61 5.54
CA GLY A 105 27.33 10.54 6.07
C GLY A 105 27.97 9.18 5.77
N ASN A 106 29.17 8.96 6.29
CA ASN A 106 29.84 7.67 6.20
C ASN A 106 29.40 6.73 7.33
N LYS A 107 29.45 5.40 7.11
CA LYS A 107 29.03 4.41 8.11
C LYS A 107 29.71 4.58 9.47
N THR A 108 31.01 4.88 9.46
CA THR A 108 31.80 5.13 10.68
C THR A 108 31.35 6.37 11.46
N GLN A 109 30.76 7.35 10.77
CA GLN A 109 30.26 8.57 11.40
C GLN A 109 28.90 8.35 12.08
N TYR A 110 28.16 7.30 11.70
CA TYR A 110 26.86 6.98 12.29
C TYR A 110 26.98 6.36 13.69
N GLU A 111 28.07 5.63 13.95
CA GLU A 111 28.29 4.98 15.25
C GLU A 111 28.64 5.96 16.38
N GLU A 112 29.02 7.20 16.05
CA GLU A 112 29.38 8.25 17.02
C GLU A 112 28.18 9.14 17.43
N ILE A 113 27.04 9.01 16.75
CA ILE A 113 25.87 9.88 16.95
C ILE A 113 24.84 9.15 17.81
N ASP A 114 24.48 9.76 18.94
CA ASP A 114 23.50 9.20 19.89
C ASP A 114 22.18 9.98 19.92
N ILE A 115 22.08 11.10 19.19
CA ILE A 115 20.91 11.97 19.20
C ILE A 115 20.12 11.89 17.89
N PRO A 116 18.76 11.91 17.94
CA PRO A 116 17.93 11.97 16.74
C PRO A 116 18.10 13.30 15.99
N VAL A 117 18.24 13.18 14.68
CA VAL A 117 18.43 14.30 13.75
C VAL A 117 17.35 14.24 12.70
N ALA A 118 16.56 15.30 12.61
CA ALA A 118 15.48 15.38 11.66
C ALA A 118 15.47 16.73 10.95
N LEU A 119 15.10 16.71 9.67
CA LEU A 119 14.88 17.89 8.87
C LEU A 119 13.41 18.29 8.92
N LEU A 120 13.19 19.60 8.97
CA LEU A 120 11.88 20.23 8.99
C LEU A 120 11.83 21.30 7.88
N SER A 121 10.66 21.47 7.25
CA SER A 121 10.50 22.52 6.24
C SER A 121 10.54 23.91 6.86
N TYR A 122 11.10 24.89 6.13
CA TYR A 122 11.06 26.30 6.53
C TYR A 122 9.64 26.84 6.68
N THR A 123 8.70 26.37 5.85
CA THR A 123 7.28 26.74 5.94
C THR A 123 6.67 26.28 7.27
N ASP A 124 6.96 25.05 7.68
CA ASP A 124 6.50 24.48 8.94
C ASP A 124 7.10 25.20 10.14
N MET A 125 8.39 25.55 10.10
CA MET A 125 9.01 26.36 11.14
C MET A 125 8.33 27.73 11.30
N LEU A 126 7.98 28.39 10.19
CA LEU A 126 7.24 29.65 10.24
C LEU A 126 5.84 29.49 10.84
N ASP A 127 5.17 28.36 10.60
CA ASP A 127 3.88 28.07 11.21
C ASP A 127 4.01 27.77 12.72
N ILE A 128 5.05 27.01 13.11
CA ILE A 128 5.35 26.70 14.51
C ILE A 128 5.66 27.97 15.31
N SER A 129 6.42 28.91 14.73
CA SER A 129 6.76 30.18 15.38
C SER A 129 5.56 31.13 15.51
N LYS A 130 4.57 31.03 14.62
CA LYS A 130 3.32 31.78 14.72
C LYS A 130 2.33 31.15 15.71
N THR A 131 2.26 29.82 15.72
CA THR A 131 1.25 29.06 16.47
C THR A 131 1.64 28.85 17.93
N PHE A 132 2.94 28.68 18.21
CA PHE A 132 3.44 28.36 19.55
C PHE A 132 4.32 29.48 20.12
N GLY A 133 4.22 29.70 21.43
CA GLY A 133 4.99 30.73 22.13
C GLY A 133 6.43 30.31 22.42
N GLN A 134 7.16 31.12 23.20
CA GLN A 134 8.57 30.84 23.55
C GLN A 134 8.75 29.55 24.36
N SER A 135 7.75 29.13 25.14
CA SER A 135 7.78 27.92 25.98
C SER A 135 7.14 26.71 25.28
N ARG A 136 7.66 26.35 24.11
CA ARG A 136 7.19 25.20 23.31
C ARG A 136 8.04 23.94 23.52
N GLU A 137 7.37 22.80 23.56
CA GLU A 137 7.94 21.47 23.67
C GLU A 137 7.71 20.70 22.37
N VAL A 138 8.66 19.85 22.00
CA VAL A 138 8.54 18.92 20.87
C VAL A 138 8.77 17.49 21.32
N ALA A 139 8.00 16.58 20.75
CA ALA A 139 8.22 15.15 20.81
C ALA A 139 8.30 14.61 19.38
N MET A 140 9.37 13.89 19.06
CA MET A 140 9.55 13.26 17.75
C MET A 140 9.21 11.79 17.85
N TYR A 141 8.38 11.31 16.93
CA TYR A 141 7.98 9.90 16.83
C TYR A 141 7.82 9.51 15.36
N ALA A 142 7.99 8.23 15.05
CA ALA A 142 7.83 7.68 13.71
C ALA A 142 6.73 6.62 13.78
N PRO A 143 5.46 6.97 13.50
CA PRO A 143 4.38 6.00 13.56
C PRO A 143 4.65 4.86 12.57
N SER A 144 4.47 3.62 13.00
CA SER A 144 4.57 2.46 12.10
C SER A 144 3.54 2.61 11.00
N GLU A 145 3.97 2.50 9.75
CA GLU A 145 3.04 2.35 8.62
C GLU A 145 2.14 1.13 8.92
N PRO A 146 0.81 1.29 8.92
CA PRO A 146 -0.07 0.18 9.23
C PRO A 146 0.09 -0.90 8.15
N PHE A 147 0.35 -2.13 8.58
CA PHE A 147 0.46 -3.32 7.72
C PHE A 147 -0.82 -3.63 6.90
N LEU A 148 -1.91 -2.90 7.18
CA LEU A 148 -3.21 -3.06 6.56
C LEU A 148 -3.80 -1.67 6.34
N ASP A 149 -3.57 -1.09 5.16
CA ASP A 149 -4.25 0.14 4.78
C ASP A 149 -5.77 -0.14 4.79
N TYR A 150 -6.55 0.63 5.56
CA TYR A 150 -8.00 0.51 5.54
C TYR A 150 -8.55 0.77 4.14
N ASN A 151 -7.84 1.54 3.30
CA ASN A 151 -8.18 1.65 1.88
C ASN A 151 -8.08 0.30 1.16
N MET A 152 -7.16 -0.58 1.52
CA MET A 152 -7.08 -1.94 0.96
C MET A 152 -8.25 -2.80 1.41
N VAL A 153 -8.65 -2.70 2.68
CA VAL A 153 -9.85 -3.39 3.21
C VAL A 153 -11.13 -2.83 2.61
N ILE A 154 -11.19 -1.52 2.38
CA ILE A 154 -12.28 -0.83 1.70
C ILE A 154 -12.28 -1.19 0.21
N ILE A 155 -11.15 -1.36 -0.46
CA ILE A 155 -11.07 -1.87 -1.83
C ILE A 155 -11.57 -3.33 -1.87
N PHE A 156 -11.21 -4.15 -0.88
CA PHE A 156 -11.71 -5.52 -0.75
C PHE A 156 -13.22 -5.56 -0.47
N LEU A 157 -13.74 -4.69 0.40
CA LEU A 157 -15.16 -4.57 0.72
C LEU A 157 -15.97 -3.89 -0.38
N MET A 158 -15.41 -2.92 -1.10
CA MET A 158 -16.04 -2.28 -2.27
C MET A 158 -16.06 -3.25 -3.45
N ALA A 159 -14.99 -4.04 -3.65
CA ALA A 159 -14.95 -5.13 -4.63
C ALA A 159 -15.99 -6.23 -4.34
N VAL A 160 -16.37 -6.42 -3.07
CA VAL A 160 -17.37 -7.42 -2.66
C VAL A 160 -18.76 -6.82 -2.42
N GLY A 161 -18.91 -5.50 -2.28
CA GLY A 161 -20.09 -4.91 -1.63
C GLY A 161 -20.68 -3.62 -2.20
N THR A 162 -19.97 -2.79 -2.98
CA THR A 162 -20.58 -1.55 -3.50
C THR A 162 -20.04 -1.17 -4.88
N THR A 163 -20.94 -1.13 -5.86
CA THR A 163 -20.71 -0.46 -7.15
C THR A 163 -20.36 1.01 -6.89
N PRO A 164 -19.17 1.51 -7.28
CA PRO A 164 -18.95 2.95 -7.30
C PRO A 164 -19.89 3.60 -8.32
N PRO A 165 -20.37 4.84 -8.08
CA PRO A 165 -21.32 5.50 -8.95
C PRO A 165 -20.74 5.66 -10.36
N ALA A 166 -21.50 5.20 -11.34
CA ALA A 166 -21.16 5.24 -12.76
C ALA A 166 -20.96 6.69 -13.24
N GLY A 167 -19.72 7.05 -13.56
CA GLY A 167 -19.42 8.18 -14.42
C GLY A 167 -19.59 7.79 -15.90
N ASN A 168 -20.15 8.68 -16.71
CA ASN A 168 -20.43 8.44 -18.13
C ASN A 168 -19.12 8.36 -18.94
N LYS A 169 -18.94 7.30 -19.74
CA LYS A 169 -17.66 6.90 -20.38
C LYS A 169 -17.33 7.66 -21.69
N THR A 170 -18.20 8.53 -22.17
CA THR A 170 -18.04 9.16 -23.50
C THR A 170 -17.12 10.39 -23.54
N GLN A 171 -16.42 10.73 -22.45
CA GLN A 171 -15.47 11.86 -22.41
C GLN A 171 -14.00 11.48 -22.23
N TYR A 172 -13.69 10.18 -22.06
CA TYR A 172 -12.33 9.74 -21.70
C TYR A 172 -11.51 9.19 -22.88
N GLU A 173 -12.13 8.79 -23.99
CA GLU A 173 -11.41 8.22 -25.15
C GLU A 173 -10.87 9.28 -26.13
N GLU A 174 -11.03 10.58 -25.84
CA GLU A 174 -10.60 11.67 -26.74
C GLU A 174 -9.50 12.58 -26.15
N ILE A 175 -8.98 12.24 -24.96
CA ILE A 175 -8.02 13.08 -24.24
C ILE A 175 -6.71 12.33 -24.04
N ASP A 176 -5.74 12.60 -24.90
CA ASP A 176 -4.36 12.07 -24.85
C ASP A 176 -3.48 12.86 -23.83
N ILE A 177 -4.12 13.48 -22.84
CA ILE A 177 -3.48 14.34 -21.84
C ILE A 177 -3.41 13.59 -20.51
N PRO A 178 -2.21 13.26 -20.00
CA PRO A 178 -2.06 12.68 -18.67
C PRO A 178 -2.57 13.65 -17.61
N VAL A 179 -3.53 13.21 -16.78
CA VAL A 179 -4.11 13.99 -15.67
C VAL A 179 -3.57 13.44 -14.36
N ALA A 180 -2.98 14.31 -13.53
CA ALA A 180 -2.55 13.99 -12.18
C ALA A 180 -3.26 14.91 -11.17
N LEU A 181 -3.67 14.38 -10.03
CA LEU A 181 -4.18 15.16 -8.90
C LEU A 181 -3.01 15.68 -8.08
N LEU A 182 -2.98 17.00 -7.88
CA LEU A 182 -1.96 17.68 -7.09
C LEU A 182 -2.64 18.29 -5.85
N SER A 183 -2.04 18.10 -4.67
CA SER A 183 -2.53 18.74 -3.44
C SER A 183 -2.47 20.27 -3.57
N TYR A 184 -3.44 20.97 -2.95
CA TYR A 184 -3.48 22.43 -2.96
C TYR A 184 -2.22 23.05 -2.32
N THR A 185 -1.65 22.40 -1.31
CA THR A 185 -0.39 22.81 -0.68
C THR A 185 0.78 22.75 -1.66
N ASP A 186 0.86 21.67 -2.43
CA ASP A 186 1.95 21.42 -3.37
C ASP A 186 1.84 22.35 -4.58
N MET A 187 0.61 22.66 -5.02
CA MET A 187 0.35 23.68 -6.03
C MET A 187 0.88 25.06 -5.59
N LEU A 188 0.61 25.45 -4.33
CA LEU A 188 1.10 26.71 -3.78
C LEU A 188 2.63 26.74 -3.70
N ASP A 189 3.27 25.64 -3.35
CA ASP A 189 4.73 25.57 -3.29
C ASP A 189 5.36 25.63 -4.68
N ILE A 190 4.86 24.87 -5.65
CA ILE A 190 5.29 24.99 -7.07
C ILE A 190 5.06 26.42 -7.57
N SER A 191 3.97 27.08 -7.13
CA SER A 191 3.66 28.47 -7.49
C SER A 191 4.69 29.48 -7.00
N LYS A 192 5.28 29.23 -5.83
CA LYS A 192 6.25 30.12 -5.17
C LYS A 192 7.67 29.82 -5.59
N THR A 193 8.01 28.55 -5.87
CA THR A 193 9.37 28.12 -6.16
C THR A 193 9.76 28.34 -7.63
N PHE A 194 8.81 28.33 -8.56
CA PHE A 194 9.08 28.47 -10.01
C PHE A 194 8.38 29.70 -10.62
N GLY A 195 9.00 30.36 -11.60
CA GLY A 195 8.45 31.54 -12.30
C GLY A 195 7.23 31.23 -13.20
N GLN A 196 6.84 32.19 -14.06
CA GLN A 196 5.64 32.08 -14.90
C GLN A 196 5.71 31.01 -16.01
N SER A 197 6.90 30.62 -16.47
CA SER A 197 7.10 29.54 -17.45
C SER A 197 7.63 28.27 -16.76
N ARG A 198 6.86 27.18 -16.82
CA ARG A 198 7.20 25.91 -16.15
C ARG A 198 7.01 24.74 -17.10
N GLU A 199 8.00 23.86 -17.12
CA GLU A 199 7.94 22.57 -17.78
C GLU A 199 7.78 21.49 -16.71
N VAL A 200 6.88 20.54 -16.95
CA VAL A 200 6.58 19.45 -16.03
C VAL A 200 6.69 18.15 -16.79
N ALA A 201 7.52 17.22 -16.29
CA ALA A 201 7.56 15.85 -16.76
C ALA A 201 6.90 14.95 -15.70
N MET A 202 5.90 14.19 -16.12
CA MET A 202 5.30 13.15 -15.29
C MET A 202 5.99 11.82 -15.59
N TYR A 203 6.46 11.14 -14.55
CA TYR A 203 6.99 9.78 -14.66
C TYR A 203 6.42 8.93 -13.53
N ALA A 204 6.04 7.70 -13.85
CA ALA A 204 5.68 6.70 -12.86
C ALA A 204 6.98 5.99 -12.40
N PRO A 205 7.32 6.00 -11.10
CA PRO A 205 8.43 5.22 -10.58
C PRO A 205 8.23 3.73 -10.86
N SER A 206 9.30 3.00 -11.14
CA SER A 206 9.24 1.54 -11.32
C SER A 206 8.88 0.88 -9.99
N GLU A 207 7.70 0.25 -9.93
CA GLU A 207 7.30 -0.56 -8.79
C GLU A 207 8.15 -1.84 -8.70
N PRO A 208 8.49 -2.31 -7.49
CA PRO A 208 9.18 -3.58 -7.32
C PRO A 208 8.33 -4.72 -7.87
N PHE A 209 8.94 -5.61 -8.65
CA PHE A 209 8.27 -6.69 -9.38
C PHE A 209 7.68 -7.79 -8.49
N LEU A 210 7.93 -7.77 -7.17
CA LEU A 210 7.49 -8.81 -6.25
C LEU A 210 7.23 -8.25 -4.84
N ASP A 211 5.99 -7.82 -4.62
CA ASP A 211 5.50 -7.40 -3.30
C ASP A 211 4.99 -8.59 -2.48
N TYR A 212 5.13 -8.51 -1.15
CA TYR A 212 4.60 -9.51 -0.22
C TYR A 212 3.09 -9.74 -0.40
N ASN A 213 2.35 -8.70 -0.80
CA ASN A 213 0.93 -8.81 -1.11
C ASN A 213 0.66 -9.81 -2.24
N MET A 214 1.48 -9.83 -3.30
CA MET A 214 1.36 -10.80 -4.39
C MET A 214 1.63 -12.23 -3.91
N VAL A 215 2.62 -12.41 -3.03
CA VAL A 215 2.94 -13.72 -2.44
C VAL A 215 1.78 -14.24 -1.61
N ILE A 216 1.15 -13.39 -0.79
CA ILE A 216 0.03 -13.77 0.06
C ILE A 216 -1.19 -14.16 -0.79
N ILE A 217 -1.51 -13.37 -1.82
CA ILE A 217 -2.65 -13.66 -2.72
C ILE A 217 -2.41 -14.97 -3.48
N PHE A 218 -1.18 -15.22 -3.95
CA PHE A 218 -0.81 -16.47 -4.61
C PHE A 218 -1.00 -17.68 -3.68
N LEU A 219 -0.51 -17.60 -2.44
CA LEU A 219 -0.66 -18.69 -1.47
C LEU A 219 -2.13 -18.94 -1.12
N MET A 220 -2.95 -17.89 -0.97
CA MET A 220 -4.39 -18.04 -0.75
C MET A 220 -5.11 -18.68 -1.95
N ALA A 221 -4.75 -18.30 -3.18
CA ALA A 221 -5.34 -18.86 -4.39
C ALA A 221 -5.01 -20.36 -4.54
N VAL A 222 -3.73 -20.73 -4.42
CA VAL A 222 -3.28 -22.13 -4.50
C VAL A 222 -3.88 -22.96 -3.37
N GLY A 223 -3.93 -22.43 -2.15
CA GLY A 223 -4.55 -23.10 -1.00
C GLY A 223 -6.04 -23.37 -1.22
N THR A 224 -6.79 -22.39 -1.73
CA THR A 224 -8.22 -22.52 -2.01
C THR A 224 -8.49 -23.58 -3.07
N VAL A 225 -7.69 -23.60 -4.15
CA VAL A 225 -7.81 -24.60 -5.22
C VAL A 225 -7.48 -26.00 -4.71
N ALA A 226 -6.42 -26.15 -3.91
CA ALA A 226 -6.02 -27.44 -3.34
C ALA A 226 -7.08 -28.02 -2.38
N ILE A 227 -7.63 -27.18 -1.50
CA ILE A 227 -8.70 -27.57 -0.57
C ILE A 227 -9.98 -27.92 -1.34
N GLY A 228 -10.35 -27.11 -2.33
CA GLY A 228 -11.50 -27.37 -3.20
C GLY A 228 -11.39 -28.69 -3.97
N GLY A 229 -10.22 -28.95 -4.56
CA GLY A 229 -9.92 -30.21 -5.25
C GLY A 229 -9.94 -31.42 -4.32
N TYR A 230 -9.34 -31.31 -3.13
CA TYR A 230 -9.34 -32.38 -2.13
C TYR A 230 -10.76 -32.72 -1.66
N TRP A 231 -11.59 -31.71 -1.38
CA TRP A 231 -12.96 -31.91 -0.92
C TRP A 231 -13.87 -32.49 -2.02
N ALA A 232 -13.69 -32.05 -3.27
CA ALA A 232 -14.40 -32.61 -4.42
C ALA A 232 -14.06 -34.10 -4.61
N GLY A 233 -12.77 -34.46 -4.59
CA GLY A 233 -12.32 -35.85 -4.74
C GLY A 233 -12.77 -36.76 -3.58
N SER A 234 -12.76 -36.27 -2.34
CA SER A 234 -13.17 -37.05 -1.17
C SER A 234 -14.67 -37.38 -1.15
N LYS A 235 -15.52 -36.48 -1.66
CA LYS A 235 -16.96 -36.74 -1.80
C LYS A 235 -17.26 -37.85 -2.81
N ASP A 236 -16.51 -37.92 -3.91
CA ASP A 236 -16.69 -38.97 -4.93
C ASP A 236 -16.18 -40.34 -4.46
N ILE A 237 -15.10 -40.40 -3.68
CA ILE A 237 -14.61 -41.66 -3.08
C ILE A 237 -15.63 -42.23 -2.10
N LYS A 238 -16.24 -41.38 -1.24
CA LYS A 238 -17.26 -41.83 -0.27
C LYS A 238 -18.55 -42.28 -0.95
N LYS A 239 -18.91 -41.66 -2.08
CA LYS A 239 -20.07 -42.04 -2.90
C LYS A 239 -19.84 -43.38 -3.62
N ARG A 240 -18.64 -43.60 -4.18
CA ARG A 240 -18.22 -44.88 -4.75
C ARG A 240 -18.16 -46.00 -3.70
N TYR A 241 -17.65 -45.73 -2.50
CA TYR A 241 -17.62 -46.70 -1.39
C TYR A 241 -19.02 -47.11 -0.91
N MET A 242 -19.97 -46.16 -0.87
CA MET A 242 -21.37 -46.44 -0.51
C MET A 242 -22.15 -47.16 -1.62
N LYS A 243 -21.80 -46.93 -2.89
CA LYS A 243 -22.36 -47.65 -4.05
C LYS A 243 -21.85 -49.09 -4.08
N HIS A 244 -20.54 -49.29 -3.83
CA HIS A 244 -19.92 -50.61 -3.71
C HIS A 244 -20.51 -51.47 -2.57
N LYS A 245 -21.06 -50.85 -1.52
CA LYS A 245 -21.76 -51.56 -0.42
C LYS A 245 -23.23 -51.89 -0.74
N ARG A 246 -23.81 -51.31 -1.80
CA ARG A 246 -25.21 -51.52 -2.22
C ARG A 246 -25.34 -52.48 -3.41
N ASP A 247 -24.26 -52.70 -4.15
CA ASP A 247 -24.23 -53.52 -5.37
C ASP A 247 -23.75 -54.98 -5.15
N ASP A 248 -23.55 -55.44 -3.91
CA ASP A 248 -23.33 -56.88 -3.59
C ASP A 248 -24.56 -57.78 -3.90
N SER A 249 -25.56 -57.30 -4.65
CA SER A 249 -26.80 -58.04 -4.94
C SER A 249 -27.34 -57.92 -6.38
N ALA A 250 -26.69 -57.23 -7.31
CA ALA A 250 -27.11 -57.28 -8.72
C ALA A 250 -25.99 -56.85 -9.69
N GLU A 251 -25.53 -57.84 -10.45
CA GLU A 251 -24.87 -57.85 -11.77
C GLU A 251 -23.88 -56.75 -12.20
N LYS A 252 -22.78 -57.27 -12.76
CA LYS A 252 -21.63 -56.58 -13.37
C LYS A 252 -22.05 -55.52 -14.40
N GLU A 253 -21.73 -54.26 -14.10
CA GLU A 253 -21.33 -53.30 -15.12
C GLU A 253 -19.87 -52.93 -14.86
N ASP A 254 -19.02 -53.17 -15.86
CA ASP A 254 -17.64 -52.75 -15.87
C ASP A 254 -17.58 -51.21 -15.77
N GLU A 255 -17.43 -50.68 -14.55
CA GLU A 255 -16.91 -49.33 -14.35
C GLU A 255 -15.47 -49.36 -14.87
N GLU A 256 -15.28 -49.02 -16.15
CA GLU A 256 -13.99 -48.58 -16.68
C GLU A 256 -13.47 -47.52 -15.70
N THR A 257 -12.52 -47.92 -14.87
CA THR A 257 -11.57 -47.00 -14.28
C THR A 257 -11.07 -46.21 -15.45
N VAL A 258 -11.43 -44.92 -15.51
CA VAL A 258 -10.82 -43.97 -16.42
C VAL A 258 -9.34 -43.98 -16.05
N ASP A 259 -8.61 -44.94 -16.60
CA ASP A 259 -7.17 -45.01 -16.53
C ASP A 259 -6.75 -43.68 -17.09
N VAL A 260 -6.06 -42.89 -16.28
CA VAL A 260 -5.52 -41.62 -16.70
C VAL A 260 -4.45 -41.95 -17.74
N THR A 261 -4.91 -42.17 -18.96
CA THR A 261 -4.11 -42.68 -20.05
C THR A 261 -3.19 -41.52 -20.42
N PRO A 262 -1.91 -41.76 -20.73
CA PRO A 262 -1.03 -40.72 -21.28
C PRO A 262 -1.67 -40.02 -22.49
N ILE A 263 -2.59 -40.70 -23.18
CA ILE A 263 -3.44 -40.15 -24.25
C ILE A 263 -4.39 -39.05 -23.74
N MET A 264 -5.10 -39.23 -22.61
CA MET A 264 -5.96 -38.18 -22.04
C MET A 264 -5.16 -36.97 -21.56
N ILE A 265 -3.99 -37.20 -20.96
CA ILE A 265 -3.07 -36.12 -20.55
C ILE A 265 -2.58 -35.37 -21.80
N SER A 266 -2.15 -36.09 -22.84
CA SER A 266 -1.70 -35.50 -24.10
C SER A 266 -2.80 -34.69 -24.77
N MET A 267 -4.04 -35.19 -24.79
CA MET A 267 -5.20 -34.48 -25.33
C MET A 267 -5.49 -33.20 -24.54
N PHE A 268 -5.39 -33.24 -23.20
CA PHE A 268 -5.56 -32.06 -22.35
C PHE A 268 -4.47 -31.01 -22.59
N VAL A 269 -3.20 -31.43 -22.69
CA VAL A 269 -2.08 -30.51 -22.96
C VAL A 269 -2.24 -29.86 -24.33
N VAL A 270 -2.59 -30.62 -25.38
CA VAL A 270 -2.81 -30.07 -26.72
C VAL A 270 -3.99 -29.09 -26.74
N MET A 271 -5.08 -29.40 -26.02
CA MET A 271 -6.22 -28.49 -25.87
C MET A 271 -5.83 -27.19 -25.16
N CYS A 272 -5.06 -27.27 -24.06
CA CYS A 272 -4.55 -26.09 -23.35
C CYS A 272 -3.61 -25.26 -24.22
N CYS A 273 -2.67 -25.89 -24.94
CA CYS A 273 -1.76 -25.20 -25.85
C CYS A 273 -2.51 -24.54 -27.01
N SER A 274 -3.49 -25.22 -27.61
CA SER A 274 -4.37 -24.66 -28.64
C SER A 274 -5.15 -23.46 -28.13
N MET A 275 -5.72 -23.57 -26.92
CA MET A 275 -6.45 -22.48 -26.28
C MET A 275 -5.55 -21.26 -26.01
N LEU A 276 -4.30 -21.46 -25.57
CA LEU A 276 -3.32 -20.38 -25.37
C LEU A 276 -2.90 -19.72 -26.70
N VAL A 277 -2.72 -20.50 -27.76
CA VAL A 277 -2.39 -19.98 -29.10
C VAL A 277 -3.56 -19.20 -29.70
N LEU A 278 -4.79 -19.69 -29.52
CA LEU A 278 -6.00 -18.98 -29.93
C LEU A 278 -6.14 -17.66 -29.16
N LEU A 279 -5.88 -17.66 -27.85
CA LEU A 279 -5.85 -16.46 -27.02
C LEU A 279 -4.81 -15.45 -27.52
N TYR A 280 -3.68 -15.92 -28.06
CA TYR A 280 -2.64 -15.06 -28.63
C TYR A 280 -3.08 -14.38 -29.95
N PHE A 281 -3.73 -15.11 -30.86
CA PHE A 281 -4.16 -14.56 -32.15
C PHE A 281 -5.50 -13.80 -32.10
N PHE A 282 -6.45 -14.21 -31.25
CA PHE A 282 -7.81 -13.67 -31.16
C PHE A 282 -8.13 -13.15 -29.75
N TYR A 283 -7.13 -12.55 -29.09
CA TYR A 283 -7.22 -12.08 -27.71
C TYR A 283 -8.47 -11.25 -27.45
N ASP A 284 -8.78 -10.30 -28.35
CA ASP A 284 -9.82 -9.31 -28.12
C ASP A 284 -11.25 -9.86 -28.13
N HIS A 285 -11.51 -11.05 -28.69
CA HIS A 285 -12.85 -11.68 -28.65
C HIS A 285 -12.88 -12.88 -27.72
N LEU A 286 -11.82 -13.69 -27.71
CA LEU A 286 -11.79 -14.91 -26.90
C LEU A 286 -11.73 -14.63 -25.40
N VAL A 287 -11.06 -13.56 -24.97
CA VAL A 287 -11.03 -13.17 -23.55
C VAL A 287 -12.45 -12.94 -23.02
N TYR A 288 -13.30 -12.22 -23.76
CA TYR A 288 -14.70 -11.99 -23.38
C TYR A 288 -15.52 -13.28 -23.30
N ILE A 289 -15.30 -14.21 -24.23
CA ILE A 289 -15.98 -15.52 -24.25
C ILE A 289 -15.53 -16.38 -23.06
N ILE A 290 -14.23 -16.41 -22.75
CA ILE A 290 -13.68 -17.17 -21.61
C ILE A 290 -14.20 -16.63 -20.28
N ILE A 291 -14.25 -15.31 -20.10
CA ILE A 291 -14.84 -14.69 -18.91
C ILE A 291 -16.31 -15.10 -18.78
N GLY A 292 -17.08 -15.01 -19.87
CA GLY A 292 -18.48 -15.40 -19.88
C GLY A 292 -18.66 -16.86 -19.44
N ILE A 293 -17.89 -17.79 -20.01
CA ILE A 293 -17.94 -19.21 -19.65
C ILE A 293 -17.49 -19.43 -18.19
N PHE A 294 -16.43 -18.77 -17.74
CA PHE A 294 -15.93 -18.91 -16.37
C PHE A 294 -16.93 -18.41 -15.33
N CYS A 295 -17.60 -17.29 -15.60
CA CYS A 295 -18.65 -16.78 -14.72
C CYS A 295 -19.88 -17.69 -14.70
N LEU A 296 -20.30 -18.22 -15.86
CA LEU A 296 -21.39 -19.20 -15.94
C LEU A 296 -21.03 -20.51 -15.21
N ALA A 297 -19.79 -20.98 -15.32
CA ALA A 297 -19.33 -22.18 -14.60
C ALA A 297 -19.26 -21.92 -13.09
N SER A 298 -18.76 -20.75 -12.69
CA SER A 298 -18.66 -20.34 -11.29
C SER A 298 -20.04 -20.20 -10.65
N SER A 299 -21.02 -19.67 -11.37
CA SER A 299 -22.40 -19.54 -10.87
C SER A 299 -23.09 -20.89 -10.71
N VAL A 300 -22.93 -21.80 -11.66
CA VAL A 300 -23.43 -23.17 -11.57
C VAL A 300 -22.79 -23.92 -10.39
N GLY A 301 -21.49 -23.72 -10.18
CA GLY A 301 -20.77 -24.26 -9.01
C GLY A 301 -21.27 -23.69 -7.69
N LEU A 302 -21.44 -22.37 -7.62
CA LEU A 302 -21.94 -21.69 -6.41
C LEU A 302 -23.39 -22.10 -6.11
N TYR A 303 -24.25 -22.20 -7.12
CA TYR A 303 -25.62 -22.71 -7.00
C TYR A 303 -25.63 -24.11 -6.40
N SER A 304 -24.76 -25.00 -6.90
CA SER A 304 -24.65 -26.38 -6.40
C SER A 304 -24.19 -26.44 -4.94
N CYS A 305 -23.34 -25.51 -4.51
CA CYS A 305 -22.86 -25.39 -3.13
C CYS A 305 -23.89 -24.76 -2.18
N LEU A 306 -24.67 -23.77 -2.65
CA LEU A 306 -25.65 -23.05 -1.82
C LEU A 306 -27.04 -23.69 -1.81
N TRP A 307 -27.37 -24.54 -2.78
CA TRP A 307 -28.62 -25.33 -2.82
C TRP A 307 -29.02 -25.98 -1.48
N PRO A 308 -28.11 -26.63 -0.71
CA PRO A 308 -28.45 -27.18 0.61
C PRO A 308 -28.74 -26.13 1.68
N PHE A 309 -28.17 -24.92 1.60
CA PHE A 309 -28.44 -23.81 2.53
C PHE A 309 -29.74 -23.09 2.19
N VAL A 310 -30.02 -22.86 0.91
CA VAL A 310 -31.25 -22.20 0.44
C VAL A 310 -32.50 -23.01 0.78
N ARG A 311 -32.42 -24.34 0.77
CA ARG A 311 -33.53 -25.22 1.21
C ARG A 311 -33.84 -25.14 2.71
N ARG A 312 -32.93 -24.59 3.52
CA ARG A 312 -33.04 -24.55 4.98
C ARG A 312 -33.61 -23.23 5.52
N LEU A 313 -33.76 -22.22 4.66
CA LEU A 313 -34.30 -20.90 5.02
C LEU A 313 -35.78 -20.78 4.60
N PRO A 314 -36.71 -20.47 5.52
CA PRO A 314 -38.15 -20.43 5.28
C PRO A 314 -38.64 -19.14 4.57
N PHE A 315 -37.77 -18.37 3.91
CA PHE A 315 -38.15 -17.12 3.26
C PHE A 315 -38.35 -17.31 1.75
N GLY A 316 -39.59 -17.06 1.32
CA GLY A 316 -40.11 -17.35 -0.01
C GLY A 316 -39.40 -16.65 -1.18
N LYS A 317 -39.45 -17.34 -2.33
CA LYS A 317 -39.43 -16.83 -3.71
C LYS A 317 -38.41 -15.73 -4.08
N CYS A 318 -37.17 -15.78 -3.60
CA CYS A 318 -36.08 -14.96 -4.20
C CYS A 318 -35.43 -15.67 -5.40
N ARG A 319 -36.16 -15.77 -6.51
CA ARG A 319 -35.69 -16.42 -7.76
C ARG A 319 -34.73 -15.54 -8.59
N TRP A 320 -34.55 -14.27 -8.21
CA TRP A 320 -33.85 -13.25 -9.01
C TRP A 320 -32.54 -12.72 -8.41
N ALA A 321 -32.26 -12.98 -7.13
CA ALA A 321 -31.02 -12.52 -6.48
C ALA A 321 -29.75 -13.15 -7.10
N TRP A 322 -29.87 -14.38 -7.59
CA TRP A 322 -28.79 -15.16 -8.19
C TRP A 322 -28.41 -14.66 -9.59
N VAL A 323 -29.42 -14.37 -10.42
CA VAL A 323 -29.19 -13.80 -11.77
C VAL A 323 -28.52 -12.43 -11.67
N LEU A 324 -28.85 -11.65 -10.63
CA LEU A 324 -28.22 -10.36 -10.37
C LEU A 324 -26.75 -10.54 -9.93
N GLN A 325 -26.47 -11.51 -9.06
CA GLN A 325 -25.09 -11.82 -8.63
C GLN A 325 -24.20 -12.28 -9.80
N ASP A 326 -24.72 -13.13 -10.67
CA ASP A 326 -23.98 -13.65 -11.83
C ASP A 326 -23.75 -12.56 -12.89
N ALA A 327 -24.76 -11.73 -13.17
CA ALA A 327 -24.63 -10.59 -14.08
C ALA A 327 -23.63 -9.55 -13.54
N LEU A 328 -23.60 -9.33 -12.22
CA LEU A 328 -22.64 -8.44 -11.57
C LEU A 328 -21.23 -9.01 -11.57
N GLY A 329 -21.07 -10.33 -11.39
CA GLY A 329 -19.77 -11.02 -11.49
C GLY A 329 -19.19 -10.97 -12.91
N ILE A 330 -20.01 -11.23 -13.94
CA ILE A 330 -19.62 -11.08 -15.35
C ILE A 330 -19.23 -9.63 -15.63
N SER A 331 -20.07 -8.67 -15.23
CA SER A 331 -19.83 -7.24 -15.43
C SER A 331 -18.54 -6.77 -14.75
N PHE A 332 -18.26 -7.24 -13.53
CA PHE A 332 -17.04 -6.93 -12.79
C PHE A 332 -15.79 -7.54 -13.44
N CYS A 333 -15.83 -8.80 -13.88
CA CYS A 333 -14.72 -9.43 -14.59
C CYS A 333 -14.43 -8.74 -15.94
N LEU A 334 -15.48 -8.38 -16.69
CA LEU A 334 -15.36 -7.59 -17.92
C LEU A 334 -14.79 -6.19 -17.66
N TYR A 335 -15.19 -5.55 -16.56
CA TYR A 335 -14.68 -4.23 -16.16
C TYR A 335 -13.22 -4.31 -15.71
N MET A 336 -12.86 -5.27 -14.86
CA MET A 336 -11.47 -5.51 -14.44
C MET A 336 -10.54 -5.82 -15.62
N LEU A 337 -10.99 -6.58 -16.62
CA LEU A 337 -10.19 -6.83 -17.82
C LEU A 337 -10.07 -5.59 -18.74
N LYS A 338 -11.07 -4.71 -18.74
CA LYS A 338 -10.96 -3.37 -19.35
C LYS A 338 -10.03 -2.44 -18.56
N THR A 339 -9.92 -2.60 -17.23
CA THR A 339 -9.06 -1.79 -16.36
C THR A 339 -7.61 -2.32 -16.28
N ILE A 340 -7.39 -3.63 -16.41
CA ILE A 340 -6.07 -4.28 -16.33
C ILE A 340 -5.36 -4.34 -17.69
N ARG A 341 -6.05 -4.09 -18.82
CA ARG A 341 -5.41 -3.79 -20.12
C ARG A 341 -4.68 -2.44 -20.03
N LEU A 342 -3.50 -2.50 -19.43
CA LEU A 342 -2.40 -1.55 -19.55
C LEU A 342 -1.88 -1.51 -21.01
N PRO A 343 -1.10 -0.48 -21.35
CA PRO A 343 -1.18 0.32 -22.55
C PRO A 343 -0.69 -0.44 -23.80
N THR A 344 -1.24 -0.03 -24.95
CA THR A 344 -0.62 -0.11 -26.28
C THR A 344 0.38 -1.24 -26.51
N PHE A 345 -0.11 -2.37 -27.02
CA PHE A 345 0.71 -3.20 -27.91
C PHE A 345 0.26 -2.98 -29.35
N LYS A 346 0.95 -1.99 -29.94
CA LYS A 346 0.90 -1.45 -31.31
C LYS A 346 -0.33 -0.65 -31.74
#